data_AF-A0ABD8B6P2-F1
#
_entry.id   AF-A0ABD8B6P2-F1
#
_cell.length_a   1.000
_cell.length_b   1.000
_cell.length_c   1.000
_cell.angle_alpha   90.00
_cell.angle_beta   90.00
_cell.angle_gamma   90.00
#
_symmetry.space_group_name_H-M   'P 1'
#
loop_
_entity.id
_entity.type
_entity.pdbx_description
1 polymer ?
#
loop_
_entity_poly.entity_id
_entity_poly.type
_entity_poly.pdbx_seq_one_letter_code
_entity_poly.pdbx_strand_id
1 'polypeptide(L)'
;MQAAYPFSATPTAHRVHIAHGTEVWAMCAIDALGIPDMLGTDALITSADPVTGETITVTSTGGHMTWQPSTAVVYVGQRSCTGPAADVAC
;
A
#
# COMPACT_ATOMS: atom_id res chain seq x y z
N MET A 1 12.18 11.61 3.24
CA MET A 1 11.72 10.24 3.47
C MET A 1 12.90 9.26 3.30
N GLN A 2 13.00 8.18 4.09
CA GLN A 2 13.89 7.05 3.81
C GLN A 2 13.04 5.89 3.26
N ALA A 3 13.28 5.49 2.02
CA ALA A 3 12.48 4.50 1.32
C ALA A 3 13.32 3.78 0.26
N ALA A 4 12.91 2.58 -0.09
CA ALA A 4 13.34 1.85 -1.28
C ALA A 4 12.07 1.48 -2.03
N TYR A 5 11.70 2.27 -3.03
CA TYR A 5 10.41 2.17 -3.70
C TYR A 5 10.07 0.72 -4.09
N PRO A 6 8.86 0.21 -3.77
CA PRO A 6 7.69 0.87 -3.13
C PRO A 6 7.65 0.87 -1.59
N PHE A 7 8.74 0.45 -0.92
CA PHE A 7 8.81 0.23 0.52
C PHE A 7 9.24 1.48 1.30
N SER A 8 8.57 1.73 2.42
CA SER A 8 8.95 2.73 3.42
C SER A 8 9.82 2.09 4.51
N ALA A 9 10.92 2.75 4.88
CA ALA A 9 11.75 2.33 6.03
C ALA A 9 11.13 2.74 7.39
N THR A 10 10.11 3.61 7.37
CA THR A 10 9.39 4.07 8.56
C THR A 10 7.95 3.56 8.56
N PRO A 11 7.32 3.34 9.74
CA PRO A 11 5.91 2.96 9.81
C PRO A 11 4.99 3.93 9.08
N THR A 12 4.00 3.40 8.37
CA THR A 12 2.95 4.16 7.66
C THR A 12 1.57 3.56 7.98
N ALA A 13 0.49 4.13 7.44
CA ALA A 13 -0.82 3.50 7.55
C ALA A 13 -0.94 2.22 6.70
N HIS A 14 0.01 1.91 5.81
CA HIS A 14 -0.09 0.86 4.81
C HIS A 14 0.87 -0.29 5.13
N ARG A 15 0.36 -1.37 5.73
CA ARG A 15 1.11 -2.57 6.08
C ARG A 15 0.90 -3.64 5.03
N VAL A 16 1.97 -4.31 4.63
CA VAL A 16 1.91 -5.45 3.71
C VAL A 16 2.60 -6.64 4.37
N HIS A 17 1.82 -7.67 4.69
CA HIS A 17 2.33 -8.97 5.12
C HIS A 17 2.54 -9.85 3.90
N ILE A 18 3.79 -10.09 3.54
CA ILE A 18 4.19 -10.87 2.37
C ILE A 18 4.09 -12.36 2.72
N ALA A 19 3.38 -13.14 1.91
CA ALA A 19 3.25 -14.59 2.14
C ALA A 19 4.63 -15.25 2.23
N HIS A 20 4.82 -16.08 3.25
CA HIS A 20 6.09 -16.75 3.57
C HIS A 20 7.27 -15.80 3.85
N GLY A 21 7.01 -14.51 4.03
CA GLY A 21 8.00 -13.48 4.21
C GLY A 21 7.79 -12.68 5.50
N THR A 22 8.19 -11.41 5.45
CA THR A 22 8.05 -10.45 6.55
C THR A 22 6.87 -9.53 6.30
N GLU A 23 6.50 -8.79 7.35
CA GLU A 23 5.72 -7.58 7.21
C GLU A 23 6.61 -6.38 6.85
N VAL A 24 6.11 -5.53 5.97
CA VAL A 24 6.76 -4.28 5.52
C VAL A 24 5.75 -3.13 5.52
N TRP A 25 6.26 -1.90 5.41
CA TRP A 25 5.45 -0.70 5.24
C TRP A 25 5.55 -0.22 3.79
N ALA A 26 4.41 0.14 3.19
CA ALA A 26 4.37 0.78 1.88
C ALA A 26 4.36 2.30 2.03
N MET A 27 4.86 3.00 1.01
CA MET A 27 4.87 4.47 1.00
C MET A 27 3.46 5.08 0.89
N CYS A 28 2.60 4.50 0.07
CA CYS A 28 1.20 4.90 -0.07
C CYS A 28 0.27 3.69 -0.30
N ALA A 29 -1.03 3.95 -0.44
CA ALA A 29 -2.03 2.91 -0.74
C ALA A 29 -1.77 2.21 -2.08
N ILE A 30 -1.42 2.94 -3.15
CA ILE A 30 -1.16 2.36 -4.48
C ILE A 30 0.09 1.47 -4.43
N ASP A 31 1.13 1.95 -3.78
CA ASP A 31 2.38 1.20 -3.60
C ASP A 31 2.13 -0.10 -2.84
N ALA A 32 1.26 -0.08 -1.83
CA ALA A 32 0.85 -1.29 -1.11
C ALA A 32 0.21 -2.33 -2.04
N LEU A 33 -0.65 -1.88 -2.97
CA LEU A 33 -1.29 -2.74 -3.96
C LEU A 33 -0.28 -3.28 -5.00
N GLY A 34 0.79 -2.54 -5.30
CA GLY A 34 1.81 -2.97 -6.27
C GLY A 34 2.82 -4.00 -5.72
N ILE A 35 3.04 -4.04 -4.40
CA ILE A 35 4.04 -4.93 -3.78
C ILE A 35 3.85 -6.42 -4.09
N PRO A 36 2.64 -7.02 -3.98
CA PRO A 36 2.43 -8.45 -4.21
C PRO A 36 2.83 -8.86 -5.64
N ASP A 37 2.40 -8.07 -6.63
CA ASP A 37 2.69 -8.31 -8.04
C ASP A 37 4.18 -8.13 -8.35
N MET A 38 4.82 -7.09 -7.78
CA MET A 38 6.26 -6.86 -7.94
C MET A 38 7.10 -8.02 -7.39
N LEU A 39 6.66 -8.63 -6.28
CA LEU A 39 7.36 -9.76 -5.65
C LEU A 39 6.93 -11.13 -6.20
N GLY A 40 5.87 -11.18 -7.02
CA GLY A 40 5.30 -12.43 -7.53
C GLY A 40 4.80 -13.35 -6.42
N THR A 41 4.27 -12.78 -5.33
CA THR A 41 3.81 -13.54 -4.15
C THR A 41 2.55 -12.93 -3.55
N ASP A 42 1.76 -13.79 -2.91
CA ASP A 42 0.53 -13.39 -2.23
C ASP A 42 0.83 -12.47 -1.04
N ALA A 43 -0.17 -11.67 -0.64
CA ALA A 43 -0.01 -10.79 0.52
C ALA A 43 -1.35 -10.43 1.16
N LEU A 44 -1.27 -10.08 2.45
CA LEU A 44 -2.33 -9.40 3.18
C LEU A 44 -1.92 -7.94 3.42
N ILE A 45 -2.74 -7.01 2.97
CA ILE A 45 -2.53 -5.57 3.13
C ILE A 45 -3.53 -5.05 4.16
N THR A 46 -3.05 -4.32 5.17
CA THR A 46 -3.89 -3.56 6.10
C THR A 46 -3.62 -2.08 5.91
N SER A 47 -4.70 -1.32 5.78
CA SER A 47 -4.69 0.13 5.71
C SER A 47 -5.79 0.75 6.58
N ALA A 48 -5.92 2.05 6.54
CA ALA A 48 -6.96 2.80 7.23
C ALA A 48 -7.49 3.91 6.33
N ASP A 49 -8.81 4.13 6.37
CA ASP A 49 -9.43 5.30 5.77
C ASP A 49 -8.83 6.57 6.40
N PRO A 50 -8.25 7.50 5.61
CA PRO A 50 -7.59 8.69 6.14
C PRO A 50 -8.55 9.69 6.81
N VAL A 51 -9.85 9.59 6.56
CA VAL A 51 -10.89 10.45 7.14
C VAL A 51 -11.46 9.83 8.42
N THR A 52 -11.82 8.55 8.38
CA THR A 52 -12.55 7.89 9.48
C THR A 52 -11.65 7.05 10.38
N GLY A 53 -10.48 6.64 9.91
CA GLY A 53 -9.59 5.70 10.59
C GLY A 53 -10.05 4.25 10.54
N GLU A 54 -11.15 3.93 9.85
CA GLU A 54 -11.64 2.56 9.74
C GLU A 54 -10.63 1.68 8.99
N THR A 55 -10.41 0.48 9.50
CA THR A 55 -9.48 -0.48 8.89
C THR A 55 -9.98 -0.95 7.53
N ILE A 56 -9.09 -0.89 6.54
CA ILE A 56 -9.28 -1.48 5.21
C ILE A 56 -8.34 -2.67 5.10
N THR A 57 -8.86 -3.83 4.70
CA THR A 57 -8.05 -5.03 4.47
C THR A 57 -8.17 -5.44 3.01
N VAL A 58 -7.02 -5.69 2.36
CA VAL A 58 -6.95 -6.20 0.98
C VAL A 58 -6.14 -7.49 0.99
N THR A 59 -6.66 -8.54 0.38
CA THR A 59 -5.96 -9.82 0.21
C THR A 59 -5.63 -10.01 -1.26
N SER A 60 -4.35 -10.22 -1.57
CA SER A 60 -3.88 -10.67 -2.88
C SER A 60 -3.63 -12.17 -2.83
N THR A 61 -4.29 -12.92 -3.72
CA THR A 61 -4.13 -14.37 -3.85
C THR A 61 -4.11 -14.75 -5.33
N GLY A 62 -3.00 -15.31 -5.80
CA GLY A 62 -2.83 -15.71 -7.20
C GLY A 62 -3.00 -14.55 -8.19
N GLY A 63 -2.58 -13.33 -7.81
CA GLY A 63 -2.75 -12.12 -8.62
C GLY A 63 -4.16 -11.53 -8.62
N HIS A 64 -5.10 -12.09 -7.84
CA HIS A 64 -6.44 -11.54 -7.66
C HIS A 64 -6.55 -10.82 -6.32
N MET A 65 -7.14 -9.63 -6.34
CA MET A 65 -7.38 -8.84 -5.13
C MET A 65 -8.83 -8.92 -4.69
N THR A 66 -9.02 -9.07 -3.38
CA THR A 66 -10.31 -8.91 -2.68
C THR A 66 -10.13 -7.95 -1.53
N TRP A 67 -11.16 -7.18 -1.16
CA TRP A 67 -11.03 -6.16 -0.12
C TRP A 67 -12.31 -5.96 0.70
N GLN A 68 -12.12 -5.44 1.91
CA GLN A 68 -13.17 -5.02 2.84
C GLN A 68 -12.75 -3.69 3.50
N PRO A 69 -13.65 -2.69 3.62
CA PRO A 69 -15.03 -2.67 3.14
C PRO A 69 -15.15 -2.72 1.62
N SER A 70 -16.22 -3.31 1.10
CA SER A 70 -16.45 -3.41 -0.36
C SER A 70 -16.52 -2.05 -1.06
N THR A 71 -16.80 -0.99 -0.31
CA THR A 71 -16.83 0.41 -0.75
C THR A 71 -15.45 1.08 -0.74
N ALA A 72 -14.39 0.38 -0.32
CA ALA A 72 -13.04 0.95 -0.29
C ALA A 72 -12.60 1.38 -1.69
N VAL A 73 -12.00 2.57 -1.77
CA VAL A 73 -11.45 3.16 -2.99
C VAL A 73 -10.06 3.72 -2.68
N VAL A 74 -9.22 3.83 -3.70
CA VAL A 74 -7.93 4.50 -3.60
C VAL A 74 -8.03 5.88 -4.22
N TYR A 75 -7.65 6.92 -3.46
CA TYR A 75 -7.51 8.26 -4.00
C TYR A 75 -6.14 8.41 -4.66
N VAL A 76 -6.12 8.74 -5.96
CA VAL A 76 -4.90 8.99 -6.72
C VAL A 76 -4.80 10.48 -7.01
N GLY A 77 -3.98 11.18 -6.23
CA GLY A 77 -3.68 12.59 -6.44
C GLY A 77 -2.27 12.78 -6.98
N GLN A 78 -2.09 13.68 -7.93
CA GLN A 78 -0.76 14.12 -8.37
C GLN A 78 -0.61 15.60 -8.07
N ARG A 79 0.45 15.99 -7.36
CA ARG A 79 0.84 17.39 -7.25
C ARG A 79 1.64 17.79 -8.48
N SER A 80 1.37 18.97 -9.04
CA SER A 80 2.04 19.50 -10.24
C SER A 80 3.48 20.00 -9.98
N CYS A 81 4.21 19.36 -9.07
CA CYS A 81 5.56 19.74 -8.68
C CYS A 81 6.56 18.59 -8.93
N THR A 82 7.82 18.96 -9.15
CA THR A 82 8.92 17.99 -9.30
C THR A 82 9.45 17.58 -7.93
N GLY A 83 9.62 16.28 -7.70
CA GLY A 83 10.20 15.73 -6.47
C GLY A 83 10.13 14.19 -6.45
N PRO A 84 10.70 13.54 -5.42
CA PRO A 84 10.56 12.10 -5.23
C PRO A 84 9.08 11.70 -5.19
N ALA A 85 8.70 10.56 -5.79
CA ALA A 85 7.31 10.07 -5.82
C ALA A 85 6.68 10.03 -4.41
N ALA A 86 7.50 9.67 -3.43
CA ALA A 86 7.28 9.77 -2.00
C ALA A 86 6.69 11.08 -1.47
N ASP A 87 7.08 12.21 -2.06
CA ASP A 87 6.77 13.54 -1.54
C ASP A 87 5.71 14.27 -2.40
N VAL A 88 5.48 13.80 -3.63
CA VAL A 88 4.63 14.49 -4.63
C VAL A 88 3.42 13.67 -5.12
N ALA A 89 3.45 12.35 -4.92
CA ALA A 89 2.41 11.43 -5.38
C ALA A 89 1.89 10.48 -4.27
N CYS A 90 2.57 10.43 -3.12
CA CYS A 90 2.14 9.72 -1.91
C CYS A 90 1.59 10.70 -0.87
#